data_AF-A0A8I2YEK9-F1
#
_entry.id   AF-A0A8I2YEK9-F1
#
_cell.length_a   1.000
_cell.length_b   1.000
_cell.length_c   1.000
_cell.angle_alpha   90.00
_cell.angle_beta   90.00
_cell.angle_gamma   90.00
#
_symmetry.space_group_name_H-M   'P 1'
#
loop_
_entity.id
_entity.type
_entity.pdbx_description
1 polymer ?
#
loop_
_entity_poly.entity_id
_entity_poly.type
_entity_poly.pdbx_seq_one_letter_code
_entity_poly.pdbx_strand_id
1 'polypeptide(L)' 'MTSRPNSLDQFCINFANEHLQNFVQKCIFESHVDEYRTEGISRFVPSVPYFDNAECVRLLQNKPGGLIHIMDDQAR' A
#
# COMPACT_ATOMS: atom_id res chain seq x y z
N MET A 1 -19.08 3.77 23.61
CA MET A 1 -18.18 4.65 22.83
C MET A 1 -18.77 4.79 21.44
N THR A 2 -19.48 5.87 21.15
CA THR A 2 -20.04 6.10 19.82
C THR A 2 -18.92 6.63 18.93
N SER A 3 -18.37 5.76 18.06
CA SER A 3 -17.44 6.18 17.01
C SER A 3 -18.09 7.29 16.18
N ARG A 4 -17.36 8.38 15.93
CA ARG A 4 -17.76 9.34 14.88
C ARG A 4 -18.00 8.55 13.57
N PRO A 5 -19.00 8.92 12.76
CA PRO A 5 -19.17 8.32 11.45
C PRO A 5 -17.91 8.58 10.60
N ASN A 6 -17.41 7.55 9.93
CA ASN A 6 -16.28 7.69 9.01
C ASN A 6 -16.76 8.49 7.79
N SER A 7 -16.29 9.73 7.66
CA SER A 7 -16.58 10.63 6.54
C SER A 7 -15.57 10.44 5.40
N LEU A 8 -15.80 11.16 4.30
CA LEU A 8 -14.85 11.26 3.18
C LEU A 8 -13.46 11.71 3.65
N ASP A 9 -13.37 12.62 4.62
CA ASP A 9 -12.09 13.08 5.17
C ASP A 9 -11.30 11.92 5.81
N GLN A 10 -11.99 11.06 6.57
CA GLN A 10 -11.36 9.90 7.19
C GLN A 10 -10.94 8.87 6.14
N PHE A 11 -11.72 8.72 5.07
CA PHE A 11 -11.33 7.90 3.91
C PHE A 11 -10.03 8.42 3.28
N CYS A 12 -9.92 9.74 3.03
CA CYS A 12 -8.70 10.34 2.49
C CYS A 12 -7.49 10.16 3.41
N ILE A 13 -7.67 10.30 4.73
CA ILE A 13 -6.62 10.05 5.73
C ILE A 13 -6.16 8.59 5.68
N ASN A 14 -7.12 7.65 5.68
CA ASN A 14 -6.81 6.23 5.64
C ASN A 14 -6.11 5.85 4.35
N PHE A 15 -6.55 6.39 3.20
CA PHE A 15 -5.90 6.19 1.91
C PHE A 15 -4.43 6.66 1.92
N ALA A 16 -4.16 7.85 2.46
CA ALA A 16 -2.80 8.36 2.57
C ALA A 16 -1.92 7.47 3.48
N ASN A 17 -2.46 7.01 4.61
CA ASN A 17 -1.75 6.12 5.52
C ASN A 17 -1.41 4.77 4.87
N GLU A 18 -2.36 4.19 4.12
CA GLU A 18 -2.17 2.91 3.47
C GLU A 18 -1.12 2.98 2.37
N HIS A 19 -1.12 4.08 1.61
CA HIS A 19 -0.07 4.39 0.65
C HIS A 19 1.31 4.55 1.29
N LEU A 20 1.38 5.28 2.40
CA LEU A 20 2.63 5.47 3.14
C LEU A 20 3.16 4.15 3.69
N GLN A 21 2.28 3.32 4.26
CA GLN A 21 2.64 1.99 4.76
C GLN A 21 3.18 1.12 3.62
N ASN A 22 2.54 1.11 2.44
CA ASN A 22 3.02 0.34 1.30
C ASN A 22 4.42 0.79 0.86
N PHE A 23 4.65 2.11 0.80
CA PHE A 23 5.95 2.68 0.46
C PHE A 23 7.04 2.25 1.46
N VAL A 24 6.77 2.40 2.76
CA VAL A 24 7.73 2.04 3.82
C VAL A 24 8.05 0.54 3.79
N GLN A 25 7.05 -0.32 3.61
CA GLN A 25 7.25 -1.76 3.50
C GLN A 25 8.17 -2.12 2.33
N LYS A 26 7.92 -1.56 1.14
CA LYS A 26 8.78 -1.76 -0.04
C LYS A 26 10.20 -1.27 0.18
N CYS A 27 10.37 -0.08 0.78
CA CYS A 27 11.70 0.44 1.07
C CYS A 27 12.48 -0.48 2.03
N ILE A 28 11.83 -1.00 3.08
CA ILE A 28 12.49 -1.84 4.08
C ILE A 28 12.78 -3.24 3.53
N PHE A 29 11.81 -3.86 2.85
CA PHE A 29 11.86 -5.28 2.51
C PHE A 29 12.33 -5.58 1.08
N GLU A 30 12.13 -4.67 0.12
CA GLU A 30 12.42 -4.93 -1.29
C GLU A 30 13.68 -4.19 -1.78
N SER A 31 13.97 -2.98 -1.25
CA SER A 31 15.06 -2.13 -1.77
C SER A 31 16.44 -2.80 -1.75
N HIS A 32 16.74 -3.57 -0.69
CA HIS A 32 18.03 -4.23 -0.55
C HIS A 32 18.10 -5.59 -1.26
N VAL A 33 16.97 -6.18 -1.64
CA VAL A 33 16.93 -7.50 -2.28
C VAL A 33 17.64 -7.47 -3.64
N ASP A 34 17.45 -6.38 -4.39
CA ASP A 34 18.11 -6.16 -5.68
C ASP A 34 19.62 -5.94 -5.54
N GLU A 35 20.05 -5.27 -4.48
CA GLU A 35 21.47 -5.08 -4.13
C GLU A 35 22.12 -6.42 -3.77
N TYR A 36 21.50 -7.20 -2.88
CA TYR A 36 21.97 -8.53 -2.50
C TYR A 36 22.04 -9.49 -3.70
N ARG A 37 21.11 -9.38 -4.65
CA ARG A 37 21.12 -10.15 -5.90
C ARG A 37 22.29 -9.76 -6.79
N THR A 38 22.57 -8.46 -6.89
CA THR A 38 23.68 -7.93 -7.69
C THR A 38 25.04 -8.34 -7.12
N GLU A 39 25.17 -8.36 -5.79
CA GLU A 39 26.39 -8.77 -5.09
C GLU A 39 26.54 -10.30 -4.95
N GLY A 40 25.54 -11.09 -5.36
CA GLY A 40 25.57 -12.56 -5.27
C GLY A 40 25.47 -13.10 -3.84
N ILE A 41 25.02 -12.29 -2.88
CA ILE A 41 24.90 -12.64 -1.47
C ILE A 41 23.47 -12.99 -1.03
N SER A 42 22.50 -13.04 -1.95
CA SER A 42 21.10 -13.38 -1.64
C SER A 42 20.93 -14.67 -0.83
N ARG A 43 21.83 -15.65 -1.00
CA ARG A 43 21.80 -16.92 -0.23
C ARG A 43 22.09 -16.76 1.27
N PHE A 44 22.74 -15.67 1.66
CA PHE A 44 23.10 -15.37 3.05
C PHE A 44 22.05 -14.51 3.75
N VAL A 45 21.15 -13.87 2.99
CA VAL A 45 20.08 -13.02 3.52
C VAL A 45 18.74 -13.72 3.31
N PRO A 46 18.13 -14.30 4.36
CA PRO A 46 16.83 -14.93 4.24
C PRO A 46 15.75 -13.90 3.93
N SER A 47 14.81 -14.25 3.06
CA SER A 47 13.62 -13.43 2.82
C SER A 47 12.78 -13.37 4.09
N VAL A 48 12.54 -12.16 4.61
CA VAL A 48 11.68 -11.94 5.77
C VAL A 48 10.25 -11.75 5.28
N PRO A 49 9.29 -12.62 5.67
CA PRO A 49 7.90 -12.42 5.31
C PRO A 49 7.35 -11.17 6.03
N TYR A 50 6.64 -10.33 5.29
CA TYR A 50 5.92 -9.17 5.83
C TYR A 50 4.49 -9.15 5.31
N PHE A 51 3.62 -8.43 6.02
CA PHE A 51 2.25 -8.22 5.57
C PHE A 51 2.25 -7.16 4.47
N ASP A 52 1.99 -7.55 3.23
CA ASP A 52 1.89 -6.61 2.11
C ASP A 52 0.46 -6.06 1.99
N ASN A 53 0.32 -4.74 2.12
CA ASN A 53 -0.96 -4.05 1.95
C ASN A 53 -1.23 -3.59 0.50
N ALA A 54 -0.44 -4.05 -0.48
CA ALA A 54 -0.57 -3.65 -1.89
C ALA A 54 -1.97 -3.90 -2.46
N GLU A 55 -2.65 -4.99 -2.08
CA GLU A 55 -4.02 -5.26 -2.55
C GLU A 55 -5.04 -4.28 -1.98
N CYS A 56 -4.86 -3.79 -0.75
CA CYS A 56 -5.69 -2.74 -0.17
C CYS A 56 -5.51 -1.43 -0.93
N VAL A 57 -4.24 -1.05 -1.16
CA VAL A 57 -3.88 0.13 -1.95
C VAL A 57 -4.44 0.02 -3.39
N ARG A 58 -4.33 -1.15 -4.03
CA ARG A 58 -4.90 -1.43 -5.35
C ARG A 58 -6.40 -1.23 -5.36
N LEU A 59 -7.13 -1.81 -4.40
CA LEU A 59 -8.58 -1.64 -4.28
C LEU A 59 -8.99 -0.17 -4.17
N LEU A 60 -8.20 0.66 -3.48
CA LEU A 60 -8.50 2.08 -3.32
C LEU A 60 -8.26 2.89 -4.60
N GLN A 61 -7.11 2.70 -5.26
CA GLN A 61 -6.66 3.60 -6.34
C GLN A 61 -6.83 3.08 -7.79
N ASN A 62 -7.14 1.80 -7.99
CA ASN A 62 -7.10 1.20 -9.32
C ASN A 62 -7.98 1.95 -10.34
N LYS A 63 -7.52 2.01 -11.60
CA LYS A 63 -8.24 2.62 -12.71
C LYS A 63 -8.23 1.68 -13.93
N PRO A 64 -9.39 1.18 -14.40
CA PRO A 64 -10.73 1.34 -13.84
C PRO A 64 -10.99 0.45 -12.61
N GLY A 65 -12.01 0.80 -11.82
CA GLY A 65 -12.61 -0.10 -10.83
C GLY A 65 -12.11 -0.02 -9.39
N GLY A 66 -11.20 0.90 -9.07
CA GLY A 66 -10.87 1.24 -7.68
C GLY A 66 -11.94 2.13 -7.04
N LEU A 67 -12.02 2.15 -5.72
CA LEU A 67 -13.04 2.92 -5.00
C LEU A 67 -13.00 4.41 -5.36
N ILE A 68 -11.80 5.01 -5.45
CA ILE A 68 -11.64 6.41 -5.85
C ILE A 68 -12.15 6.64 -7.27
N HIS A 69 -11.88 5.71 -8.20
CA HIS A 69 -12.37 5.79 -9.57
C HIS A 69 -13.90 5.72 -9.65
N ILE A 70 -14.52 4.82 -8.89
CA ILE A 70 -15.98 4.69 -8.83
C ILE A 70 -16.61 5.95 -8.24
N MET A 71 -16.04 6.49 -7.16
CA MET A 71 -16.53 7.73 -6.54
C MET A 71 -16.46 8.92 -7.49
N ASP A 72 -15.37 9.05 -8.26
CA ASP A 72 -15.20 10.10 -9.28
C ASP A 72 -16.22 9.97 -10.42
N ASP A 73 -16.49 8.73 -10.88
CA ASP A 73 -17.47 8.43 -11.91
C ASP A 73 -18.91 8.77 -11.47
N GLN A 74 -19.27 8.50 -10.21
CA GLN A 74 -20.60 8.80 -9.67
C GLN A 74 -20.81 10.27 -9.26
N ALA A 75 -19.73 11.05 -9.12
CA ALA A 75 -19.81 12.47 -8.80
C ALA A 75 -19.96 13.36 -10.06
N ARG A 76 -19.84 12.77 -11.24
CA ARG A 76 -20.03 13.43 -12.55
C ARG A 76 -21.49 13.37 -12.99
#